data_AF-A0A495T8J2-F1
#
_entry.id   AF-A0A495T8J2-F1
#
_cell.length_a   1.000
_cell.length_b   1.000
_cell.length_c   1.000
_cell.angle_alpha   90.00
_cell.angle_beta   90.00
_cell.angle_gamma   90.00
#
_symmetry.space_group_name_H-M   'P 1'
#
loop_
_entity.id
_entity.type
_entity.pdbx_description
1 polymer ?
#
loop_
_entity_poly.entity_id
_entity_poly.type
_entity_poly.pdbx_seq_one_letter_code
_entity_poly.pdbx_strand_id
1 'polypeptide(L)' 'MEDRNSRPRKRQEAPACPPIGALLRYGERTVRVIAEASGQRVIIASVNEDGRAFRSTVKWASLTALHDQLF' A
#
# COMPACT_ATOMS: atom_id res chain seq x y z
N MET A 1 33.92 -5.80 -2.82
CA MET A 1 32.81 -6.71 -3.11
C MET A 1 31.81 -6.56 -2.00
N GLU A 2 30.79 -5.72 -2.22
CA GLU A 2 29.53 -5.65 -1.45
C GLU A 2 28.65 -4.61 -2.15
N ASP A 3 28.30 -4.97 -3.38
CA ASP A 3 27.37 -4.26 -4.25
C ASP A 3 25.97 -4.42 -3.68
N ARG A 4 25.47 -3.49 -2.86
CA ARG A 4 24.08 -3.57 -2.36
C ARG A 4 23.30 -2.27 -2.50
N ASN A 5 22.67 -2.23 -3.67
CA ASN A 5 21.25 -1.93 -3.82
C ASN A 5 20.90 -0.44 -3.97
N SER A 6 21.30 0.09 -5.12
CA SER A 6 20.63 1.23 -5.77
C SER A 6 19.17 0.88 -6.04
N ARG A 7 18.27 1.22 -5.11
CA ARG A 7 16.82 1.05 -5.32
C ARG A 7 16.37 2.00 -6.43
N PRO A 8 15.88 1.50 -7.58
CA PRO A 8 15.42 2.39 -8.64
C PRO A 8 14.17 3.13 -8.15
N ARG A 9 14.28 4.45 -8.04
CA ARG A 9 13.16 5.35 -7.75
C ARG A 9 12.29 5.44 -9.01
N LYS A 10 11.63 4.33 -9.38
CA LYS A 10 10.65 4.29 -10.48
C LYS A 10 9.53 5.26 -10.11
N ARG A 11 9.32 6.25 -10.98
CA ARG A 11 8.14 7.12 -11.00
C ARG A 11 6.90 6.24 -10.79
N GLN A 12 6.31 6.34 -9.61
CA GLN A 12 4.98 5.79 -9.39
C GLN A 12 4.04 6.65 -10.23
N GLU A 13 3.50 6.07 -11.31
CA GLU A 13 2.37 6.63 -12.03
C GLU A 13 1.33 7.08 -11.00
N ALA A 14 0.93 8.36 -11.09
CA ALA A 14 0.03 8.98 -10.13
C ALA A 14 -1.22 8.09 -9.96
N PRO A 15 -1.59 7.67 -8.74
CA PRO A 15 -2.51 6.56 -8.61
C PRO A 15 -3.91 7.03 -8.98
N ALA A 16 -4.48 6.44 -10.03
CA ALA A 16 -5.92 6.23 -10.09
C ALA A 16 -6.37 5.46 -8.83
N CYS A 17 -7.67 5.51 -8.51
CA CYS A 17 -8.23 4.76 -7.38
C CYS A 17 -7.71 3.32 -7.38
N PRO A 18 -6.93 2.89 -6.36
CA PRO A 18 -6.41 1.54 -6.32
C PRO A 18 -7.56 0.53 -6.30
N PRO A 19 -7.45 -0.61 -7.01
CA PRO A 19 -8.53 -1.57 -7.06
C PRO A 19 -8.83 -2.15 -5.67
N ILE A 20 -10.10 -2.41 -5.40
CA ILE A 20 -10.52 -3.10 -4.18
C ILE A 20 -9.84 -4.48 -4.15
N GLY A 21 -9.21 -4.79 -3.02
CA GLY A 21 -8.42 -6.00 -2.83
C GLY A 21 -6.92 -5.82 -3.06
N ALA A 22 -6.47 -4.67 -3.60
CA ALA A 22 -5.05 -4.39 -3.77
C ALA A 22 -4.29 -4.42 -2.44
N LEU A 23 -3.13 -5.08 -2.43
CA LEU A 23 -2.18 -5.03 -1.32
C LEU A 23 -1.19 -3.89 -1.54
N LEU A 24 -1.12 -3.01 -0.55
CA LEU A 24 -0.31 -1.81 -0.55
C LEU A 24 0.48 -1.75 0.76
N ARG A 25 1.45 -0.86 0.82
CA ARG A 25 2.26 -0.61 2.02
C ARG A 25 1.91 0.75 2.61
N TYR A 26 1.64 0.77 3.91
CA TYR A 26 1.42 1.97 4.70
C TYR A 26 2.44 1.99 5.84
N GLY A 27 3.50 2.79 5.68
CA GLY A 27 4.67 2.75 6.56
C GLY A 27 5.37 1.38 6.52
N GLU A 28 5.34 0.68 7.65
CA GLU A 28 5.92 -0.66 7.81
C GLU A 28 4.89 -1.78 7.70
N ARG A 29 3.60 -1.44 7.53
CA ARG A 29 2.50 -2.42 7.52
C ARG A 29 2.00 -2.68 6.11
N THR A 30 1.69 -3.96 5.84
CA THR A 30 0.98 -4.39 4.63
C THR A 30 -0.52 -4.22 4.85
N VAL A 31 -1.16 -3.49 3.95
CA VAL A 31 -2.58 -3.14 4.04
C VAL A 31 -3.31 -3.55 2.77
N ARG A 32 -4.57 -3.94 2.91
CA ARG A 32 -5.45 -4.31 1.80
C ARG A 32 -6.50 -3.24 1.59
N VAL A 33 -6.72 -2.79 0.36
CA VAL A 33 -7.85 -1.93 0.04
C VAL A 33 -9.14 -2.73 0.15
N ILE A 34 -10.10 -2.26 0.95
CA ILE A 34 -11.40 -2.93 1.13
C ILE A 34 -12.56 -2.14 0.54
N ALA A 35 -12.38 -0.83 0.33
CA ALA A 35 -13.34 -0.01 -0.39
C ALA A 35 -12.67 1.27 -0.90
N GLU A 36 -13.23 1.84 -1.96
CA GLU A 36 -13.01 3.24 -2.31
C GLU A 36 -13.74 4.14 -1.31
N ALA A 37 -13.14 5.26 -0.94
CA ALA A 37 -13.80 6.31 -0.18
C ALA A 37 -13.86 7.58 -1.01
N SER A 38 -14.77 8.50 -0.66
CA SER A 38 -14.90 9.75 -1.39
C SER A 38 -13.64 10.62 -1.27
N GLY A 39 -13.35 11.36 -2.35
CA GLY A 39 -12.09 12.07 -2.53
C GLY A 39 -10.96 11.08 -2.86
N GLN A 40 -9.71 11.55 -2.85
CA GLN A 40 -8.55 10.73 -3.18
C GLN A 40 -8.20 9.72 -2.06
N ARG A 41 -9.19 9.02 -1.53
CA ARG A 41 -9.13 8.21 -0.30
C ARG A 41 -9.61 6.80 -0.55
N VAL A 42 -9.06 5.86 0.19
CA VAL A 42 -9.49 4.46 0.23
C VAL A 42 -9.63 4.01 1.66
N ILE A 43 -10.55 3.07 1.88
CA ILE A 43 -10.63 2.32 3.12
C ILE A 43 -9.68 1.13 2.99
N ILE A 44 -8.69 1.10 3.86
CA ILE A 44 -7.74 0.00 3.97
C ILE A 44 -8.05 -0.86 5.20
N ALA A 45 -7.69 -2.13 5.13
CA ALA A 45 -7.64 -3.05 6.25
C ALA A 45 -6.20 -3.55 6.44
N SER A 46 -5.70 -3.51 7.67
CA SER A 46 -4.42 -4.09 8.07
C SER A 46 -4.66 -5.10 9.16
N VAL A 47 -3.82 -6.12 9.25
CA VAL A 47 -3.75 -6.99 10.42
C VAL A 47 -2.55 -6.54 11.26
N ASN A 48 -2.75 -6.36 12.56
CA ASN A 48 -1.65 -6.10 13.49
C ASN A 48 -1.06 -7.41 14.00
N GLU A 49 0.04 -7.33 14.75
CA GLU A 49 0.79 -8.46 15.30
C GLU A 49 -0.09 -9.37 16.19
N ASP A 50 -1.10 -8.78 16.85
CA ASP A 50 -2.14 -9.46 17.65
C ASP A 50 -3.15 -10.26 16.78
N GLY A 51 -3.02 -10.25 15.45
CA GLY A 51 -3.99 -10.86 14.54
C GLY A 51 -5.30 -10.07 14.37
N ARG A 52 -5.46 -8.93 15.06
CA ARG A 52 -6.63 -8.06 14.91
C ARG A 52 -6.60 -7.28 13.60
N ALA A 53 -7.72 -7.31 12.90
CA ALA A 53 -7.96 -6.49 11.72
C ALA A 53 -8.35 -5.05 12.13
N PHE A 54 -7.66 -4.07 11.56
CA PHE A 54 -7.92 -2.65 11.72
C PHE A 54 -8.31 -2.05 10.37
N ARG A 55 -9.30 -1.16 10.39
CA ARG A 55 -9.74 -0.42 9.20
C ARG A 55 -9.39 1.05 9.33
N SER A 56 -8.96 1.68 8.25
CA SER A 56 -8.60 3.10 8.24
C SER A 56 -8.86 3.74 6.89
N THR A 57 -9.27 5.01 6.88
CA THR A 57 -9.54 5.76 5.65
C THR A 57 -8.40 6.72 5.37
N VAL A 58 -7.51 6.35 4.45
CA VAL A 58 -6.28 7.09 4.13
C VAL A 58 -6.28 7.58 2.69
N LYS A 59 -5.46 8.57 2.38
CA LYS A 59 -5.26 9.00 0.98
C LYS A 59 -4.46 7.93 0.25
N TRP A 60 -4.87 7.55 -0.96
CA TRP A 60 -4.10 6.55 -1.74
C TRP A 60 -2.71 7.07 -2.13
N ALA A 61 -2.52 8.38 -2.20
CA ALA A 61 -1.21 9.01 -2.39
C ALA A 61 -0.23 8.73 -1.23
N SER A 62 -0.71 8.34 -0.05
CA SER A 62 0.12 7.92 1.09
C SER A 62 0.38 6.42 1.11
N LEU A 63 -0.18 5.66 0.16
CA LEU A 63 0.01 4.22 0.02
C LEU A 63 1.05 3.95 -1.06
N THR A 64 1.98 3.04 -0.77
CA THR A 64 2.99 2.60 -1.74
C THR A 64 2.60 1.24 -2.30
N ALA A 65 2.55 1.10 -3.62
CA ALA A 65 2.32 -0.19 -4.24
C ALA A 65 3.45 -1.18 -3.92
N LEU A 66 3.09 -2.41 -3.53
CA LEU A 66 4.02 -3.51 -3.31
C LEU A 66 4.42 -4.15 -4.66
N HIS A 67 4.93 -3.37 -5.61
CA HIS A 67 5.19 -3.82 -6.99
C HIS A 67 6.51 -4.61 -7.16
N ASP A 68 7.08 -5.24 -6.13
CA ASP A 68 8.36 -5.96 -6.33
C ASP A 68 8.59 -7.14 -5.38
N GLN A 69 7.56 -7.65 -4.71
CA GLN A 69 7.71 -8.87 -3.90
C GLN A 69 6.46 -9.74 -3.99
N LEU A 70 6.13 -10.15 -5.21
CA LEU A 70 5.26 -11.30 -5.39
C LEU A 70 5.77 -12.08 -6.60
N PHE A 71 6.58 -13.10 -6.27
CA PHE A 71 7.08 -14.26 -7.05
C PHE A 71 7.36 -14.08 -8.54
#